data_AF-A0A2I0BBJ7-F1
#
_entry.id   AF-A0A2I0BBJ7-F1
#
_cell.length_a   1.000
_cell.length_b   1.000
_cell.length_c   1.000
_cell.angle_alpha   90.00
_cell.angle_beta   90.00
_cell.angle_gamma   90.00
#
_symmetry.space_group_name_H-M   'P 1'
#
loop_
_entity.id
_entity.type
_entity.pdbx_description
1 polymer ?
#
loop_
_entity_poly.entity_id
_entity_poly.type
_entity_poly.pdbx_seq_one_letter_code
_entity_poly.pdbx_strand_id
1 'polypeptide(L)'
;MGDLCYFGIIEEIWEFNYISFCIPLFKCLWVDSNGGSKIDEMGFTLVNFNRISYKDDCFILANQAKQVFYVEDLANPQWSIVLNYKLKFMIDEDNDTTYKRLFDFINELPMTIYDNSDEDPTYVIKGEDDTELVNKSRKK
;
A
#
# COMPACT_ATOMS: atom_id res chain seq x y z
N MET A 1 -9.64 -6.00 -22.65
CA MET A 1 -9.59 -5.07 -21.52
C MET A 1 -8.15 -5.07 -21.03
N GLY A 2 -7.42 -3.95 -21.13
CA GLY A 2 -6.12 -3.86 -20.47
C GLY A 2 -6.34 -3.78 -18.97
N ASP A 3 -5.47 -4.40 -18.17
CA ASP A 3 -5.47 -4.20 -16.73
C ASP A 3 -5.26 -2.71 -16.44
N LEU A 4 -6.22 -2.10 -15.74
CA LEU A 4 -6.14 -0.72 -15.28
C LEU A 4 -5.14 -0.66 -14.11
N CYS A 5 -3.94 -0.12 -14.36
CA CYS A 5 -2.93 0.11 -13.34
C CYS A 5 -3.06 1.53 -12.78
N TYR A 6 -3.22 1.65 -11.47
CA TYR A 6 -3.20 2.93 -10.75
C TYR A 6 -1.83 3.13 -10.09
N PHE A 7 -1.37 4.38 -10.08
CA PHE A 7 -0.11 4.78 -9.45
C PHE A 7 -0.41 5.81 -8.37
N GLY A 8 0.22 5.66 -7.21
CA GLY A 8 -0.01 6.55 -6.09
C GLY A 8 1.11 6.49 -5.08
N ILE A 9 0.98 7.35 -4.08
CA ILE A 9 1.86 7.41 -2.91
C ILE A 9 1.02 7.03 -1.69
N ILE A 10 1.52 6.12 -0.86
CA ILE A 10 0.88 5.82 0.42
C ILE A 10 1.05 7.05 1.33
N GLU A 11 -0.05 7.67 1.74
CA GLU A 11 -0.05 8.76 2.72
C GLU A 11 -0.13 8.20 4.14
N GLU A 12 -0.99 7.19 4.34
CA GLU A 12 -1.21 6.60 5.66
C GLU A 12 -1.38 5.08 5.54
N ILE A 13 -0.95 4.36 6.58
CA ILE A 13 -1.18 2.93 6.74
C ILE A 13 -2.16 2.75 7.89
N TRP A 14 -3.28 2.13 7.58
CA TRP A 14 -4.36 1.85 8.52
C TRP A 14 -4.40 0.36 8.80
N GLU A 15 -4.73 0.00 10.04
CA GLU A 15 -4.98 -1.38 10.42
C GLU A 15 -6.35 -1.46 11.09
N PHE A 16 -7.25 -2.24 10.50
CA PHE A 16 -8.53 -2.56 11.11
C PHE A 16 -8.36 -3.82 11.95
N ASN A 17 -8.31 -3.63 13.26
CA ASN A 17 -8.20 -4.71 14.22
C ASN A 17 -9.60 -5.25 14.54
N TYR A 18 -9.92 -6.40 13.97
CA TYR A 18 -11.04 -7.24 14.40
C TYR A 18 -10.53 -8.24 15.45
N ILE A 19 -11.45 -8.75 16.28
CA ILE A 19 -11.14 -9.70 17.36
C ILE A 19 -10.26 -10.86 16.89
N SER A 20 -10.48 -11.34 15.67
CA SER A 20 -9.82 -12.53 15.13
C SER A 20 -8.91 -12.23 13.93
N PHE A 21 -8.76 -10.96 13.54
CA PHE A 21 -7.88 -10.61 12.44
C PHE A 21 -7.61 -9.12 12.31
N CYS A 22 -6.42 -8.76 11.81
CA CYS A 22 -6.14 -7.42 11.32
C CYS A 22 -6.25 -7.33 9.79
N ILE A 23 -6.93 -6.29 9.28
CA ILE A 23 -6.93 -5.95 7.86
C ILE A 23 -6.10 -4.66 7.63
N PRO A 24 -4.97 -4.75 6.92
CA PRO A 24 -4.17 -3.59 6.53
C PRO A 24 -4.78 -2.88 5.31
N LEU A 25 -5.00 -1.57 5.44
CA LEU A 25 -5.46 -0.68 4.38
C LEU A 25 -4.42 0.43 4.15
N PHE A 26 -4.16 0.76 2.89
CA PHE A 26 -3.36 1.93 2.53
C PHE A 26 -4.27 3.04 2.08
N LYS A 27 -4.12 4.21 2.69
CA LYS A 27 -4.65 5.45 2.15
C LYS A 27 -3.62 6.01 1.17
N CYS A 28 -4.01 6.14 -0.07
CA CYS A 28 -3.15 6.50 -1.18
C CYS A 28 -3.59 7.82 -1.81
N LEU A 29 -2.60 8.63 -2.14
CA LEU A 29 -2.73 9.76 -3.05
C LEU A 29 -2.59 9.25 -4.48
N TRP A 30 -3.69 9.21 -5.22
CA TRP A 30 -3.72 8.64 -6.57
C TRP A 30 -3.40 9.67 -7.65
N VAL A 31 -2.54 9.28 -8.58
CA VAL A 31 -2.32 10.01 -9.83
C VAL A 31 -3.57 9.94 -10.68
N ASP A 32 -3.91 11.04 -11.33
CA ASP A 32 -5.04 11.13 -12.25
C ASP A 32 -4.88 10.12 -13.40
N SER A 33 -5.87 9.24 -13.56
CA SER A 33 -5.90 8.25 -14.65
C SER A 33 -6.06 8.94 -16.02
N ASN A 34 -6.60 10.16 -16.05
CA ASN A 34 -6.84 10.92 -17.26
C ASN A 34 -5.69 11.92 -17.53
N GLY A 35 -4.51 11.37 -17.82
CA GLY A 35 -3.34 12.16 -18.21
C GLY A 35 -2.43 12.59 -17.06
N GLY A 36 -2.56 11.97 -15.89
CA GLY A 36 -1.53 11.95 -14.84
C GLY A 36 -0.48 10.85 -15.08
N SER A 37 -0.75 9.88 -15.96
CA SER A 37 0.24 8.88 -16.39
C SER A 37 0.34 8.80 -17.92
N LYS A 38 1.50 8.37 -18.43
CA LYS A 38 1.76 8.10 -19.84
C LYS A 38 2.92 7.12 -20.03
N ILE A 39 3.07 6.60 -21.23
CA ILE A 39 4.26 5.86 -21.66
C ILE A 39 5.05 6.76 -22.60
N ASP A 40 6.35 6.89 -22.38
CA ASP A 40 7.24 7.67 -23.26
C ASP A 40 7.65 6.88 -24.52
N GLU A 41 8.43 7.52 -25.38
CA GLU A 41 8.92 6.91 -26.63
C GLU A 41 9.87 5.73 -26.40
N MET A 42 10.49 5.64 -25.21
CA MET A 42 11.39 4.57 -24.82
C MET A 42 10.66 3.42 -24.09
N GLY A 43 9.35 3.54 -23.86
CA GLY A 43 8.53 2.54 -23.19
C GLY A 43 8.51 2.65 -21.65
N PHE A 44 9.08 3.71 -21.07
CA PHE A 44 8.97 3.96 -19.64
C PHE A 44 7.60 4.50 -19.29
N THR A 45 7.06 4.01 -18.17
CA THR A 45 5.86 4.61 -17.58
C THR A 45 6.27 5.85 -16.78
N LEU A 46 5.63 6.98 -17.10
CA LEU A 46 5.80 8.26 -16.43
C LEU A 46 4.53 8.61 -15.67
N VAL A 47 4.68 9.16 -14.48
CA VAL A 47 3.58 9.65 -13.64
C VAL A 47 3.83 11.09 -13.21
N ASN A 48 2.76 11.86 -13.01
CA ASN A 48 2.82 13.26 -12.61
C ASN A 48 2.04 13.47 -11.31
N PHE A 49 2.76 13.60 -10.19
CA PHE A 49 2.16 13.82 -8.87
C PHE A 49 1.58 15.22 -8.66
N ASN A 50 1.74 16.15 -9.61
CA ASN A 50 1.00 17.41 -9.59
C ASN A 50 -0.44 17.23 -10.11
N ARG A 51 -0.76 16.07 -10.68
CA ARG A 51 -2.09 15.70 -11.17
C ARG A 51 -2.64 14.56 -10.32
N ILE A 52 -3.25 14.94 -9.20
CA ILE A 52 -3.86 14.00 -8.25
C ILE A 52 -5.38 13.97 -8.44
N SER A 53 -5.96 12.78 -8.35
CA SER A 53 -7.41 12.55 -8.40
C SER A 53 -7.84 11.56 -7.29
N TYR A 54 -9.12 11.16 -7.30
CA TYR A 54 -9.68 10.11 -6.44
C TYR A 54 -9.54 10.35 -4.93
N LYS A 55 -9.72 11.58 -4.47
CA LYS A 55 -9.72 11.89 -3.02
C LYS A 55 -10.82 11.16 -2.25
N ASP A 56 -11.94 10.90 -2.90
CA ASP A 56 -13.09 10.22 -2.31
C ASP A 56 -12.95 8.68 -2.30
N ASP A 57 -11.99 8.13 -3.07
CA ASP A 57 -11.70 6.69 -3.16
C ASP A 57 -10.18 6.46 -3.03
N CYS A 58 -9.67 6.74 -1.83
CA CYS A 58 -8.25 6.74 -1.53
C CYS A 58 -7.75 5.44 -0.88
N PHE A 59 -8.61 4.49 -0.55
CA PHE A 59 -8.21 3.28 0.18
C PHE A 59 -8.06 2.06 -0.72
N ILE A 60 -6.98 1.32 -0.52
CA ILE A 60 -6.80 -0.03 -1.11
C ILE A 60 -6.36 -1.02 -0.05
N LEU A 61 -6.69 -2.29 -0.23
CA LEU A 61 -6.14 -3.37 0.58
C LEU A 61 -4.65 -3.51 0.29
N ALA A 62 -3.86 -3.74 1.33
CA ALA A 62 -2.42 -3.91 1.16
C ALA A 62 -2.07 -5.06 0.19
N ASN A 63 -2.88 -6.12 0.16
CA ASN A 63 -2.69 -7.26 -0.75
C ASN A 63 -3.02 -6.96 -2.23
N GLN A 64 -3.67 -5.83 -2.51
CA GLN A 64 -3.92 -5.35 -3.88
C GLN A 64 -2.81 -4.41 -4.36
N ALA A 65 -1.96 -3.93 -3.45
CA ALA A 65 -0.89 -3.01 -3.77
C ALA A 65 0.32 -3.75 -4.32
N LYS A 66 0.98 -3.13 -5.32
CA LYS A 66 2.32 -3.53 -5.75
C LYS A 66 3.29 -2.39 -5.52
N GLN A 67 4.39 -2.67 -4.82
CA GLN A 67 5.43 -1.67 -4.59
C GLN A 67 6.15 -1.33 -5.91
N VAL A 68 6.30 -0.03 -6.15
CA VAL A 68 7.10 0.57 -7.23
C VAL A 68 7.90 1.72 -6.66
N PHE A 69 8.95 2.13 -7.38
CA PHE A 69 9.73 3.33 -7.04
C PHE A 69 9.50 4.41 -8.09
N TYR A 70 9.64 5.66 -7.68
CA TYR A 70 9.53 6.81 -8.57
C TYR A 70 10.85 7.56 -8.58
N VAL A 71 11.38 7.85 -9.78
CA VAL A 71 12.58 8.66 -9.95
C VAL A 71 12.21 9.87 -10.80
N GLU A 72 12.56 11.06 -10.34
CA GLU A 72 12.33 12.30 -11.09
C GLU A 72 13.00 12.22 -12.47
N ASP A 73 12.25 12.57 -13.52
CA ASP A 73 12.80 12.67 -14.86
C ASP A 73 13.66 13.94 -14.97
N LEU A 74 14.95 13.75 -15.26
CA LEU A 74 15.91 14.83 -15.44
C LEU A 74 15.57 15.77 -16.60
N ALA A 75 14.84 15.27 -17.61
CA ALA A 75 14.41 16.09 -18.76
C ALA A 75 13.17 16.94 -18.43
N ASN A 76 12.29 16.45 -17.56
CA ASN A 76 11.10 17.17 -17.12
C ASN A 76 10.72 16.81 -15.66
N PRO A 77 11.10 17.65 -14.68
CA PRO A 77 10.85 17.40 -13.25
C PRO A 77 9.37 17.28 -12.85
N GLN A 78 8.42 17.62 -13.73
CA GLN A 78 7.00 17.38 -13.48
C GLN A 78 6.62 15.90 -13.57
N TRP A 79 7.47 15.08 -14.19
CA TRP A 79 7.25 13.66 -14.40
C TRP A 79 8.23 12.84 -13.57
N SER A 80 7.78 11.67 -13.13
CA SER A 80 8.62 10.66 -12.49
C SER A 80 8.49 9.35 -13.23
N ILE A 81 9.63 8.70 -13.48
CA ILE A 81 9.72 7.37 -14.06
C ILE A 81 9.33 6.35 -13.00
N VAL A 82 8.38 5.48 -13.37
CA VAL A 82 7.98 4.34 -12.53
C VAL A 82 8.95 3.20 -12.74
N LEU A 83 9.71 2.88 -11.70
CA LEU A 83 10.56 1.71 -11.65
C LEU A 83 9.78 0.57 -10.99
N ASN A 84 9.35 -0.38 -11.82
CA ASN A 84 8.99 -1.70 -11.32
C ASN A 84 10.29 -2.40 -10.94
N TYR A 85 10.47 -2.73 -9.66
CA TYR A 85 11.50 -3.69 -9.30
C TYR A 85 11.06 -5.04 -9.90
N LYS A 86 11.56 -5.35 -11.09
CA LYS A 86 11.73 -6.73 -11.49
C LYS A 86 13.17 -7.03 -11.12
N LEU A 87 13.35 -7.90 -10.13
CA LEU A 87 14.67 -8.42 -9.72
C LEU A 87 15.49 -8.94 -10.92
N LYS A 88 14.83 -9.20 -12.05
CA LYS A 88 15.39 -9.53 -13.37
C LYS A 88 16.39 -8.53 -13.96
N PHE A 89 16.50 -7.29 -13.47
CA PHE A 89 17.45 -6.30 -14.00
C PHE A 89 18.83 -6.29 -13.32
N MET A 90 19.05 -7.11 -12.29
CA MET A 90 20.36 -7.29 -11.62
C MET A 90 21.00 -8.65 -11.95
N ILE A 91 20.73 -9.17 -13.15
CA ILE A 91 21.32 -10.44 -13.61
C ILE A 91 22.74 -10.14 -14.13
N ASP A 92 23.71 -10.28 -13.25
CA ASP A 92 24.95 -10.97 -13.63
C ASP A 92 24.75 -12.45 -13.29
N GLU A 93 25.12 -13.34 -14.22
CA GLU A 93 24.68 -14.74 -14.35
C GLU A 93 25.04 -15.71 -13.20
N ASP A 94 25.54 -15.26 -12.04
CA ASP A 94 26.30 -16.14 -11.14
C ASP A 94 25.65 -16.57 -9.79
N ASN A 95 24.39 -16.22 -9.46
CA ASN A 95 23.76 -16.79 -8.23
C ASN A 95 22.23 -16.91 -8.24
N ASP A 96 21.69 -17.72 -9.15
CA ASP A 96 20.25 -17.96 -9.38
C ASP A 96 19.45 -18.40 -8.12
N THR A 97 20.06 -19.11 -7.17
CA THR A 97 19.32 -19.72 -6.04
C THR A 97 18.90 -18.77 -4.91
N THR A 98 19.69 -17.73 -4.62
CA THR A 98 19.40 -16.84 -3.47
C THR A 98 18.33 -15.81 -3.83
N TYR A 99 18.36 -15.33 -5.07
CA TYR A 99 17.47 -14.27 -5.53
C TYR A 99 16.09 -14.79 -5.93
N LYS A 100 16.01 -16.00 -6.48
CA LYS A 100 14.73 -16.68 -6.66
C LYS A 100 14.01 -16.85 -5.33
N ARG A 101 14.74 -17.28 -4.29
CA ARG A 101 14.19 -17.34 -2.92
C ARG A 101 13.76 -15.97 -2.38
N LEU A 102 14.46 -14.89 -2.68
CA LEU A 102 14.11 -13.53 -2.23
C LEU A 102 12.88 -12.97 -2.97
N PHE A 103 12.79 -13.22 -4.27
CA PHE A 103 11.64 -12.89 -5.10
C PHE A 103 10.41 -13.70 -4.69
N ASP A 104 10.57 -15.01 -4.51
CA ASP A 104 9.52 -15.90 -4.01
C ASP A 104 9.12 -15.47 -2.59
N PHE A 105 10.07 -15.16 -1.69
CA PHE A 105 9.80 -14.66 -0.34
C PHE A 105 8.98 -13.36 -0.32
N ILE A 106 9.33 -12.35 -1.11
CA ILE A 106 8.57 -11.09 -1.13
C ILE A 106 7.13 -11.31 -1.66
N ASN A 107 6.96 -12.21 -2.63
CA ASN A 107 5.63 -12.53 -3.19
C ASN A 107 4.85 -13.52 -2.30
N GLU A 108 5.53 -14.33 -1.49
CA GLU A 108 4.93 -15.33 -0.59
C GLU A 108 4.70 -14.81 0.82
N LEU A 109 5.22 -13.64 1.21
CA LEU A 109 4.88 -13.03 2.50
C LEU A 109 3.35 -12.85 2.55
N PRO A 110 2.63 -13.66 3.35
CA PRO A 110 1.25 -13.35 3.63
C PRO A 110 1.31 -12.07 4.45
N MET A 111 0.71 -10.98 3.96
CA MET A 111 0.41 -9.84 4.83
C MET A 111 -0.37 -10.42 6.01
N THR A 112 0.29 -10.50 7.16
CA THR A 112 -0.15 -11.30 8.29
C THR A 112 -1.48 -10.77 8.78
N ILE A 113 -2.52 -11.55 8.52
CA ILE A 113 -3.77 -11.47 9.27
C ILE A 113 -3.43 -12.01 10.66
N TYR A 114 -3.06 -11.13 11.60
CA TYR A 114 -2.80 -11.52 12.98
C TYR A 114 -4.13 -11.90 13.65
N ASP A 115 -4.29 -13.16 14.05
CA ASP A 115 -5.44 -13.63 14.81
C ASP A 115 -5.33 -13.15 16.26
N ASN A 116 -6.12 -12.15 16.65
CA ASN A 116 -6.11 -11.58 18.01
C ASN A 116 -6.95 -12.43 19.00
N SER A 117 -6.90 -13.76 18.90
CA SER A 117 -7.77 -14.67 19.65
C SER A 117 -7.40 -14.88 21.12
N ASP A 118 -6.94 -13.86 21.85
CA ASP A 118 -6.60 -14.00 23.28
C ASP A 118 -7.06 -12.85 24.21
N GLU A 119 -7.92 -11.91 23.78
CA GLU A 119 -8.62 -11.02 24.72
C GLU A 119 -10.12 -10.89 24.41
N ASP A 120 -10.92 -11.21 25.43
CA ASP A 120 -12.39 -11.20 25.45
C ASP A 120 -12.92 -9.78 25.15
N PRO A 121 -13.57 -9.52 24.00
CA PRO A 121 -13.92 -8.18 23.59
C PRO A 121 -15.19 -7.72 24.31
N THR A 122 -15.03 -6.85 25.31
CA THR A 122 -16.16 -6.10 25.88
C THR A 122 -16.50 -4.93 24.96
N TYR A 123 -17.49 -5.11 24.09
CA TYR A 123 -18.01 -4.03 23.25
C TYR A 123 -18.94 -3.10 24.04
N VAL A 124 -18.63 -1.81 24.08
CA VAL A 124 -19.59 -0.76 24.43
C VAL A 124 -19.86 0.08 23.18
N ILE A 125 -21.00 -0.15 22.53
CA ILE A 125 -21.57 0.77 21.55
C ILE A 125 -22.47 1.72 22.34
N LYS A 126 -22.07 2.98 22.54
CA LYS A 126 -22.98 4.03 23.04
C LYS A 126 -23.44 4.91 21.90
N GLY A 127 -24.65 4.64 21.43
CA GLY A 127 -25.53 5.69 20.91
C GLY A 127 -26.09 6.46 22.11
N GLU A 128 -25.86 7.77 22.09
CA GLU A 128 -26.68 8.84 22.68
C GLU A 128 -27.70 8.43 23.78
N ASP A 129 -27.22 8.27 25.02
CA ASP A 129 -27.74 8.98 26.20
C ASP A 129 -26.84 8.69 27.42
N ASP A 130 -26.80 9.65 28.35
CA ASP A 130 -25.86 9.78 29.47
C ASP A 130 -25.51 8.48 30.23
N THR A 131 -24.23 8.27 30.56
CA THR A 131 -23.76 7.72 31.86
C THR A 131 -22.25 7.47 31.93
N GLU A 132 -21.65 8.19 32.89
CA GLU A 132 -20.45 7.98 33.71
C GLU A 132 -19.34 7.00 33.31
N LEU A 133 -18.12 7.56 33.25
CA LEU A 133 -16.85 6.86 33.10
C LEU A 133 -16.40 6.26 34.45
N VAL A 134 -16.31 4.94 34.55
CA VAL A 134 -15.52 4.28 35.61
C VAL A 134 -14.21 3.77 35.02
N ASN A 135 -13.17 4.58 35.11
CA ASN A 135 -11.79 4.12 34.92
C ASN A 135 -11.38 3.32 36.17
N LYS A 136 -11.28 2.00 36.06
CA LYS A 136 -10.67 1.20 37.12
C LYS A 136 -9.16 1.11 36.88
N SER A 137 -8.43 2.01 37.54
CA SER A 137 -6.98 1.93 37.70
C SER A 137 -6.59 0.54 38.21
N ARG A 138 -5.80 -0.22 37.45
CA ARG A 138 -4.99 -1.27 38.04
C ARG A 138 -3.64 -0.68 38.42
N LYS A 139 -3.49 -0.52 39.74
CA LYS A 139 -2.27 -0.20 40.46
C LYS A 139 -1.21 -1.28 40.16
N LYS A 140 0.00 -0.78 39.87
CA LYS A 140 1.35 -1.28 40.13
C LYS A 140 1.67 -2.73 39.79
#